data_AF-A0A954K5D3-F1
#
_entry.id   AF-A0A954K5D3-F1
#
_cell.length_a   1.000
_cell.length_b   1.000
_cell.length_c   1.000
_cell.angle_alpha   90.00
_cell.angle_beta   90.00
_cell.angle_gamma   90.00
#
_symmetry.space_group_name_H-M   'P 1'
#
loop_
_entity.id
_entity.type
_entity.pdbx_description
1 polymer ?
#
loop_
_entity_poly.entity_id
_entity_poly.type
_entity_poly.pdbx_seq_one_letter_code
_entity_poly.pdbx_strand_id
1 'polypeptide(L)'
;VSKSLAGLFDIVATQDWANTQAKADIIVNEQTILSDVPVTYMLFLEKQLQDIQTFISSLPVLDPAENWQWSDAANCYGSEVAQTNKTKKVLRNHVKAEATEHHPAQVETYSEDVVVGKWNTIKFSGAVPATEKNAMLERVGRLIDAVKFARETANMTEVTSVNVSRPIFNYLFQLTVSAE
;
A
#
# COMPACT_ATOMS: atom_id res chain seq x y z
N VAL A 1 13.79 -42.07 36.82
CA VAL A 1 13.24 -41.41 35.60
C VAL A 1 14.24 -41.54 34.48
N SER A 2 13.82 -41.87 33.24
CA SER A 2 14.74 -41.96 32.10
C SER A 2 15.39 -40.60 31.83
N LYS A 3 16.72 -40.57 31.64
CA LYS A 3 17.49 -39.36 31.32
C LYS A 3 16.94 -38.63 30.10
N SER A 4 16.41 -39.39 29.13
CA SER A 4 15.79 -38.84 27.92
C SER A 4 14.49 -38.09 28.22
N LEU A 5 13.69 -38.58 29.18
CA LEU A 5 12.44 -37.91 29.57
C LEU A 5 12.72 -36.60 30.32
N ALA A 6 13.74 -36.58 31.19
CA ALA A 6 14.18 -35.35 31.85
C ALA A 6 14.74 -34.32 30.87
N GLY A 7 15.59 -34.77 29.94
CA GLY A 7 16.10 -33.93 28.87
C GLY A 7 14.99 -33.29 28.03
N LEU A 8 13.91 -34.02 27.74
CA LEU A 8 12.76 -33.46 27.01
C LEU A 8 12.13 -32.26 27.74
N PHE A 9 11.87 -32.40 29.04
CA PHE A 9 11.27 -31.32 29.84
C PHE A 9 12.17 -30.08 29.89
N ASP A 10 13.47 -30.28 30.09
CA ASP A 10 14.45 -29.20 30.18
C ASP A 10 14.64 -28.49 28.84
N ILE A 11 14.67 -29.23 27.72
CA ILE A 11 14.81 -28.63 26.38
C ILE A 11 13.59 -27.79 26.01
N VAL A 12 12.38 -28.30 26.24
CA VAL A 12 11.15 -27.56 25.93
C VAL A 12 11.06 -26.30 26.79
N ALA A 13 11.34 -26.40 28.10
CA ALA A 13 11.38 -25.23 28.97
C ALA A 13 12.46 -24.22 28.56
N THR A 14 13.64 -24.69 28.18
CA THR A 14 14.73 -23.83 27.68
C THR A 14 14.27 -23.03 26.45
N GLN A 15 13.60 -23.69 25.49
CA GLN A 15 13.06 -23.04 24.30
C GLN A 15 11.98 -22.01 24.66
N ASP A 16 11.02 -22.37 25.50
CA ASP A 16 9.90 -21.49 25.85
C ASP A 16 10.37 -20.26 26.64
N TRP A 17 11.28 -20.42 27.60
CA TRP A 17 11.85 -19.29 28.33
C TRP A 17 12.68 -18.38 27.41
N ALA A 18 13.45 -18.94 26.48
CA ALA A 18 14.18 -18.15 25.50
C ALA A 18 13.22 -17.33 24.62
N ASN A 19 12.11 -17.93 24.17
CA ASN A 19 11.09 -17.24 23.38
C ASN A 19 10.47 -16.05 24.13
N THR A 20 10.36 -16.09 25.46
CA THR A 20 9.86 -14.94 26.26
C THR A 20 10.84 -13.76 26.35
N GLN A 21 12.13 -14.04 26.16
CA GLN A 21 13.20 -13.05 26.27
C GLN A 21 13.67 -12.53 24.90
N ALA A 22 13.44 -13.30 23.84
CA ALA A 22 13.75 -12.92 22.47
C ALA A 22 12.98 -11.65 22.05
N LYS A 23 13.66 -10.51 22.17
CA LYS A 23 13.14 -9.17 21.90
C LYS A 23 14.18 -8.36 21.15
N ALA A 24 13.73 -7.40 20.36
CA ALA A 24 14.60 -6.39 19.76
C ALA A 24 13.82 -5.10 19.46
N ASP A 25 14.58 -4.04 19.22
CA ASP A 25 14.06 -2.76 18.79
C ASP A 25 13.82 -2.75 17.27
N ILE A 26 12.75 -2.10 16.83
CA ILE A 26 12.46 -1.86 15.42
C ILE A 26 12.92 -0.44 15.09
N ILE A 27 13.99 -0.34 14.30
CA ILE A 27 14.65 0.92 13.95
C ILE A 27 14.49 1.16 12.45
N VAL A 28 13.95 2.32 12.06
CA VAL A 28 13.83 2.75 10.66
C VAL A 28 14.56 4.08 10.51
N ASN A 29 15.51 4.17 9.57
CA ASN A 29 16.30 5.39 9.32
C ASN A 29 16.88 5.98 10.63
N GLU A 30 17.50 5.16 11.46
CA GLU A 30 18.09 5.54 12.76
C GLU A 30 17.09 5.96 13.84
N GLN A 31 15.78 5.95 13.55
CA GLN A 31 14.74 6.23 14.51
C GLN A 31 14.13 4.93 15.05
N THR A 32 14.22 4.72 16.36
CA THR A 32 13.50 3.63 17.03
C THR A 32 12.00 3.91 17.01
N ILE A 33 11.23 3.06 16.32
CA ILE A 33 9.76 3.16 16.25
C ILE A 33 9.12 2.41 17.41
N LEU A 34 9.64 1.23 17.72
CA LEU A 34 9.19 0.40 18.84
C LEU A 34 10.42 -0.22 19.52
N SER A 35 10.42 -0.28 20.85
CA SER A 35 11.49 -0.87 21.65
C SER A 35 11.06 -2.17 22.33
N ASP A 36 12.01 -3.07 22.59
CA ASP A 36 11.83 -4.32 23.33
C ASP A 36 10.67 -5.20 22.81
N VAL A 37 10.52 -5.28 21.49
CA VAL A 37 9.40 -5.96 20.87
C VAL A 37 9.64 -7.48 20.83
N PRO A 38 8.70 -8.32 21.31
CA PRO A 38 8.85 -9.78 21.23
C PRO A 38 8.80 -10.31 19.80
N VAL A 39 9.60 -11.34 19.50
CA VAL A 39 9.61 -12.04 18.19
C VAL A 39 8.22 -12.48 17.73
N THR A 40 7.39 -12.97 18.66
CA THR A 40 6.03 -13.43 18.35
C THR A 40 5.14 -12.31 17.83
N TYR A 41 5.30 -11.09 18.35
CA TYR A 41 4.57 -9.92 17.86
C TYR A 41 5.12 -9.45 16.51
N MET A 42 6.44 -9.54 16.29
CA MET A 42 7.04 -9.21 14.99
C MET A 42 6.50 -10.10 13.86
N LEU A 43 6.27 -11.39 14.10
CA LEU A 43 5.63 -12.28 13.12
C LEU A 43 4.21 -11.82 12.74
N PHE A 44 3.44 -11.33 13.72
CA PHE A 44 2.14 -10.72 13.47
C PHE A 44 2.28 -9.42 12.68
N LEU A 45 3.21 -8.54 13.06
CA LEU A 45 3.48 -7.27 12.38
C LEU A 45 3.86 -7.49 10.91
N GLU A 46 4.75 -8.45 10.61
CA GLU A 46 5.14 -8.75 9.23
C GLU A 46 3.92 -9.07 8.36
N LYS A 47 3.01 -9.91 8.86
CA LYS A 47 1.77 -10.23 8.16
C LYS A 47 0.89 -8.99 7.96
N GLN A 48 0.67 -8.21 9.03
CA GLN A 48 -0.18 -7.02 8.94
C GLN A 48 0.40 -5.94 8.03
N LEU A 49 1.72 -5.78 8.01
CA LEU A 49 2.39 -4.83 7.12
C LEU A 49 2.32 -5.27 5.66
N GLN A 50 2.36 -6.59 5.37
CA GLN A 50 2.09 -7.11 4.03
C GLN A 50 0.65 -6.83 3.59
N ASP A 51 -0.34 -7.00 4.49
CA ASP A 51 -1.74 -6.65 4.22
C ASP A 51 -1.88 -5.14 3.92
N ILE A 52 -1.23 -4.29 4.70
CA ILE A 52 -1.18 -2.83 4.48
C ILE A 52 -0.52 -2.50 3.14
N GLN A 53 0.61 -3.12 2.82
CA GLN A 53 1.28 -2.92 1.53
C GLN A 53 0.38 -3.29 0.36
N THR A 54 -0.36 -4.39 0.48
CA THR A 54 -1.31 -4.86 -0.52
C THR A 54 -2.47 -3.87 -0.69
N PHE A 55 -3.01 -3.37 0.44
CA PHE A 55 -4.05 -2.35 0.44
C PHE A 55 -3.58 -1.04 -0.22
N ILE A 56 -2.39 -0.54 0.12
CA ILE A 56 -1.84 0.67 -0.51
C ILE A 56 -1.63 0.45 -2.01
N SER A 57 -1.17 -0.75 -2.39
CA SER A 57 -0.96 -1.12 -3.80
C SER A 57 -2.26 -1.12 -4.60
N SER A 58 -3.40 -1.39 -3.97
CA SER A 58 -4.72 -1.37 -4.63
C SER A 58 -5.35 0.01 -4.73
N LEU A 59 -4.79 1.04 -4.06
CA LEU A 59 -5.32 2.41 -4.14
C LEU A 59 -5.33 2.91 -5.60
N PRO A 60 -6.47 3.48 -6.06
CA PRO A 60 -6.55 4.08 -7.39
C PRO A 60 -5.67 5.33 -7.45
N VAL A 61 -5.09 5.56 -8.62
CA VAL A 61 -4.20 6.70 -8.87
C VAL A 61 -4.83 7.63 -9.89
N LEU A 62 -4.56 8.93 -9.77
CA LEU A 62 -4.97 9.94 -10.75
C LEU A 62 -4.48 9.58 -12.17
N ASP A 63 -5.35 9.78 -13.16
CA ASP A 63 -5.05 9.49 -14.56
C ASP A 63 -3.94 10.44 -15.06
N PRO A 64 -2.78 9.94 -15.52
CA PRO A 64 -1.68 10.78 -16.00
C PRO A 64 -2.01 11.54 -17.30
N ALA A 65 -3.10 11.20 -18.00
CA ALA A 65 -3.52 11.92 -19.20
C ALA A 65 -4.16 13.28 -18.92
N GLU A 66 -4.53 13.56 -17.67
CA GLU A 66 -5.21 14.78 -17.25
C GLU A 66 -4.32 15.61 -16.32
N ASN A 67 -4.45 16.94 -16.38
CA ASN A 67 -3.83 17.82 -15.39
C ASN A 67 -4.79 18.03 -14.22
N TRP A 68 -4.42 17.52 -13.05
CA TRP A 68 -5.25 17.50 -11.85
C TRP A 68 -4.86 18.61 -10.88
N GLN A 69 -5.86 19.36 -10.41
CA GLN A 69 -5.69 20.38 -9.37
C GLN A 69 -6.60 20.08 -8.18
N TRP A 70 -6.05 20.15 -6.98
CA TRP A 70 -6.81 19.96 -5.76
C TRP A 70 -7.81 21.11 -5.57
N SER A 71 -9.04 20.77 -5.19
CA SER A 71 -10.09 21.73 -4.86
C SER A 71 -10.59 21.49 -3.45
N ASP A 72 -10.29 22.41 -2.52
CA ASP A 72 -10.78 22.33 -1.14
C ASP A 72 -12.31 22.39 -1.05
N ALA A 73 -12.95 23.13 -1.96
CA ALA A 73 -14.40 23.25 -1.99
C ALA A 73 -15.10 21.94 -2.39
N ALA A 74 -14.48 21.17 -3.29
CA ALA A 74 -15.01 19.88 -3.75
C ALA A 74 -14.38 18.68 -3.03
N ASN A 75 -13.37 18.91 -2.20
CA ASN A 75 -12.58 17.91 -1.47
C ASN A 75 -12.07 16.76 -2.37
N CYS A 76 -11.69 17.10 -3.60
CA CYS A 76 -11.19 16.17 -4.62
C CYS A 76 -10.36 16.91 -5.68
N TYR A 77 -9.73 16.15 -6.58
CA TYR A 77 -9.03 16.70 -7.73
C TYR A 77 -10.00 16.99 -8.87
N GLY A 78 -9.90 18.20 -9.44
CA GLY A 78 -10.56 18.58 -10.68
C GLY A 78 -9.57 18.65 -11.84
N SER A 79 -9.96 18.20 -13.03
CA SER A 79 -9.17 18.40 -14.24
C SER A 79 -9.24 19.84 -14.75
N GLU A 80 -8.34 20.20 -15.65
CA GLU A 80 -8.56 21.37 -16.50
C GLU A 80 -9.85 21.26 -17.32
N VAL A 81 -10.40 22.41 -17.71
CA VAL A 81 -11.65 22.48 -18.47
C VAL A 81 -11.38 22.06 -19.91
N ALA A 82 -11.86 20.88 -20.29
CA ALA A 82 -11.86 20.46 -21.69
C ALA A 82 -12.99 21.19 -22.43
N GLN A 83 -12.64 22.08 -23.36
CA GLN A 83 -13.60 22.81 -24.19
C GLN A 83 -13.79 22.12 -25.53
N THR A 84 -15.04 21.84 -25.89
CA THR A 84 -15.41 21.29 -27.20
C THR A 84 -16.42 22.20 -27.90
N ASN A 85 -16.21 22.43 -29.18
CA ASN A 85 -17.11 23.25 -29.99
C ASN A 85 -18.16 22.34 -30.64
N LYS A 86 -19.44 22.67 -30.48
CA LYS A 86 -20.51 22.05 -31.27
C LYS A 86 -20.69 22.88 -32.53
N THR A 87 -20.56 22.23 -33.68
CA THR A 87 -20.83 22.84 -34.98
C THR A 87 -22.20 22.43 -35.50
N LYS A 88 -22.80 23.32 -36.30
CA LYS A 88 -24.00 23.02 -37.09
C LYS A 88 -23.68 23.34 -38.54
N LYS A 89 -24.04 22.41 -39.42
CA LYS A 89 -23.99 22.63 -40.86
C LYS A 89 -25.06 23.63 -41.25
N VAL A 90 -24.65 24.77 -41.77
CA VAL A 90 -25.55 25.79 -42.34
C VAL A 90 -25.37 25.74 -43.85
N LEU A 91 -26.46 25.47 -44.57
CA LEU A 91 -26.45 25.43 -46.02
C LEU A 91 -26.46 26.87 -46.54
N ARG A 92 -25.41 27.27 -47.27
CA ARG A 92 -25.31 28.59 -47.90
C ARG A 92 -25.32 28.44 -49.41
N ASN A 93 -25.92 29.43 -50.07
CA ASN A 93 -25.93 29.56 -51.52
C ASN A 93 -24.66 30.31 -51.94
N HIS A 94 -23.79 29.67 -52.73
CA HIS A 94 -22.77 30.37 -53.49
C HIS A 94 -23.21 30.51 -54.93
N VAL A 95 -23.35 31.76 -55.38
CA VAL A 95 -23.57 32.07 -56.78
C VAL A 95 -22.21 31.97 -57.49
N LYS A 96 -21.97 30.87 -58.22
CA LYS A 96 -20.72 30.68 -58.99
C LYS A 96 -20.63 31.61 -60.19
N ALA A 97 -21.78 31.91 -60.80
CA ALA A 97 -21.91 32.83 -61.91
C ALA A 97 -23.19 33.65 -61.74
N GLU A 98 -23.05 34.97 -61.80
CA GLU A 98 -24.17 35.91 -61.71
C GLU A 98 -25.09 35.77 -62.94
N ALA A 99 -26.38 36.06 -62.75
CA ALA A 99 -27.34 35.97 -63.84
C ALA A 99 -27.01 37.01 -64.92
N THR A 100 -26.96 36.57 -66.18
CA THR A 100 -26.91 37.46 -67.34
C THR A 100 -28.29 37.57 -67.97
N GLU A 101 -28.52 38.56 -68.84
CA GLU A 101 -29.83 38.83 -69.47
C GLU A 101 -30.43 37.60 -70.17
N HIS A 102 -29.60 36.66 -70.60
CA HIS A 102 -30.03 35.44 -71.30
C HIS A 102 -29.87 34.14 -70.51
N HIS A 103 -29.13 34.11 -69.38
CA HIS A 103 -28.85 32.86 -68.65
C HIS A 103 -29.07 33.02 -67.13
N PRO A 104 -29.78 32.08 -66.47
CA PRO A 104 -30.00 32.13 -65.03
C PRO A 104 -28.71 31.91 -64.24
N ALA A 105 -28.67 32.45 -63.02
CA ALA A 105 -27.53 32.30 -62.11
C ALA A 105 -27.24 30.82 -61.82
N GLN A 106 -25.97 30.44 -61.92
CA GLN A 106 -25.54 29.10 -61.51
C GLN A 106 -25.26 29.11 -60.00
N VAL A 107 -26.20 28.56 -59.26
CA VAL A 107 -26.13 28.44 -57.80
C VAL A 107 -25.67 27.04 -57.41
N GLU A 108 -24.62 26.96 -56.60
CA GLU A 108 -24.26 25.73 -55.90
C GLU A 108 -24.52 25.90 -54.41
N THR A 109 -25.12 24.88 -53.80
CA THR A 109 -25.28 24.83 -52.35
C THR A 109 -24.04 24.19 -51.74
N TYR A 110 -23.41 24.87 -50.79
CA TYR A 110 -22.33 24.30 -50.00
C TYR A 110 -22.67 24.41 -48.51
N SER A 111 -22.18 23.45 -47.73
CA SER A 111 -22.37 23.45 -46.29
C SER A 111 -21.19 24.16 -45.62
N GLU A 112 -21.48 25.18 -44.81
CA GLU A 112 -20.51 25.80 -43.91
C GLU A 112 -20.75 25.30 -42.48
N ASP A 113 -19.70 24.83 -41.81
CA ASP A 113 -19.78 24.39 -40.42
C ASP A 113 -19.60 25.60 -39.49
N VAL A 114 -20.70 26.08 -38.92
CA VAL A 114 -20.70 27.22 -37.98
C VAL A 114 -20.69 26.70 -36.55
N VAL A 115 -19.81 27.22 -35.69
CA VAL A 115 -19.78 26.91 -34.26
C VAL A 115 -21.03 27.51 -33.60
N VAL A 116 -21.90 26.65 -33.06
CA VAL A 116 -23.17 27.04 -32.42
C VAL A 116 -23.11 27.08 -30.90
N GLY A 117 -22.05 26.55 -30.30
CA GLY A 117 -21.87 26.61 -28.85
C GLY A 117 -20.58 25.94 -28.39
N LYS A 118 -20.19 26.23 -27.14
CA LYS A 118 -19.05 25.61 -26.47
C LYS A 118 -19.55 24.77 -25.30
N TRP A 119 -19.07 23.54 -25.21
CA TRP A 119 -19.27 22.67 -24.06
C TRP A 119 -17.98 22.60 -23.25
N ASN A 120 -18.10 22.84 -21.94
CA ASN A 120 -17.01 22.74 -20.99
C ASN A 120 -17.21 21.47 -20.16
N THR A 121 -16.19 20.62 -20.10
CA THR A 121 -16.20 19.40 -19.28
C THR A 121 -15.07 19.47 -18.27
N ILE A 122 -15.39 19.20 -17.01
CA ILE A 122 -14.43 19.06 -15.90
C ILE A 122 -14.60 17.65 -15.35
N LYS A 123 -13.50 16.90 -15.23
CA LYS A 123 -13.48 15.59 -14.57
C LYS A 123 -13.14 15.78 -13.10
N PHE A 124 -13.73 14.96 -12.23
CA PHE A 124 -13.43 14.94 -10.81
C PHE A 124 -12.91 13.56 -10.40
N SER A 125 -11.91 13.52 -9.53
CA SER A 125 -11.32 12.28 -9.02
C SER A 125 -10.92 12.40 -7.55
N GLY A 126 -11.28 11.39 -6.76
CA GLY A 126 -10.81 11.21 -5.39
C GLY A 126 -9.61 10.25 -5.28
N ALA A 127 -9.01 9.88 -6.40
CA ALA A 127 -7.83 9.01 -6.41
C ALA A 127 -6.60 9.75 -5.84
N VAL A 128 -5.65 8.97 -5.31
CA VAL A 128 -4.43 9.55 -4.73
C VAL A 128 -3.41 9.89 -5.83
N PRO A 129 -2.56 10.92 -5.64
CA PRO A 129 -1.42 11.14 -6.52
C PRO A 129 -0.48 9.94 -6.56
N ALA A 130 0.10 9.66 -7.74
CA ALA A 130 1.03 8.54 -7.92
C ALA A 130 2.25 8.66 -7.00
N THR A 131 2.74 9.89 -6.82
CA THR A 131 3.87 10.23 -5.95
C THR A 131 3.59 9.87 -4.49
N GLU A 132 2.41 10.20 -3.99
CA GLU A 132 2.00 9.89 -2.62
C GLU A 132 1.84 8.39 -2.39
N LYS A 133 1.22 7.68 -3.34
CA LYS A 133 1.12 6.22 -3.31
C LYS A 133 2.50 5.57 -3.24
N ASN A 134 3.42 6.01 -4.09
CA ASN A 134 4.79 5.48 -4.11
C ASN A 134 5.53 5.78 -2.79
N ALA A 135 5.39 6.99 -2.25
CA ALA A 135 5.97 7.34 -0.94
C ALA A 135 5.36 6.52 0.22
N MET A 136 4.07 6.17 0.16
CA MET A 136 3.44 5.24 1.10
C MET A 136 4.03 3.83 0.99
N LEU A 137 4.14 3.30 -0.23
CA LEU A 137 4.72 1.98 -0.49
C LEU A 137 6.17 1.88 -0.03
N GLU A 138 6.97 2.92 -0.30
CA GLU A 138 8.36 2.96 0.13
C GLU A 138 8.49 2.97 1.65
N ARG A 139 7.69 3.78 2.36
CA ARG A 139 7.67 3.81 3.83
C ARG A 139 7.30 2.45 4.43
N VAL A 140 6.29 1.79 3.88
CA VAL A 140 5.88 0.46 4.33
C VAL A 140 6.96 -0.58 4.04
N GLY A 141 7.60 -0.52 2.86
CA GLY A 141 8.72 -1.39 2.53
C GLY A 141 9.88 -1.27 3.53
N ARG A 142 10.32 -0.04 3.82
CA ARG A 142 11.38 0.21 4.82
C ARG A 142 11.00 -0.33 6.20
N LEU A 143 9.74 -0.19 6.60
CA LEU A 143 9.27 -0.71 7.88
C LEU A 143 9.25 -2.25 7.91
N ILE A 144 8.81 -2.90 6.83
CA ILE A 144 8.85 -4.37 6.72
C ILE A 144 10.29 -4.88 6.87
N ASP A 145 11.24 -4.26 6.17
CA ASP A 145 12.64 -4.67 6.23
C ASP A 145 13.24 -4.46 7.63
N ALA A 146 12.91 -3.36 8.30
CA ALA A 146 13.30 -3.12 9.68
C ALA A 146 12.72 -4.15 10.65
N VAL A 147 11.46 -4.56 10.48
CA VAL A 147 10.85 -5.62 11.32
C VAL A 147 11.55 -6.95 11.11
N LYS A 148 11.87 -7.33 9.87
CA LYS A 148 12.61 -8.57 9.59
C LYS A 148 13.99 -8.55 10.24
N PHE A 149 14.72 -7.44 10.10
CA PHE A 149 16.03 -7.27 10.72
C PHE A 149 15.95 -7.35 12.25
N ALA A 150 14.97 -6.68 12.86
CA ALA A 150 14.73 -6.77 14.30
C ALA A 150 14.40 -8.20 14.73
N ARG A 151 13.61 -8.93 13.94
CA ARG A 151 13.28 -10.33 14.21
C ARG A 151 14.49 -11.25 14.15
N GLU A 152 15.35 -11.05 13.15
CA GLU A 152 16.62 -11.78 13.05
C GLU A 152 17.51 -11.49 14.26
N THR A 153 17.61 -10.22 14.65
CA THR A 153 18.37 -9.78 15.83
C THR A 153 17.85 -10.43 17.12
N ALA A 154 16.54 -10.41 17.33
CA ALA A 154 15.92 -11.00 18.52
C ALA A 154 16.12 -12.52 18.59
N ASN A 155 16.16 -13.22 17.45
CA ASN A 155 16.44 -14.65 17.39
C ASN A 155 17.91 -15.02 17.65
N MET A 156 18.83 -14.06 17.61
CA MET A 156 20.24 -14.26 17.96
C MET A 156 20.48 -14.22 19.48
N THR A 157 19.42 -14.07 20.30
CA THR A 157 19.53 -14.06 21.76
C THR A 157 20.13 -15.38 22.27
N GLU A 158 21.12 -15.26 23.15
CA GLU A 158 21.76 -16.43 23.75
C GLU A 158 20.77 -17.21 24.63
N VAL A 159 20.67 -18.52 24.38
CA VAL A 159 19.74 -19.40 25.07
C VAL A 159 20.39 -19.93 26.35
N THR A 160 19.83 -19.55 27.50
CA THR A 160 20.25 -20.10 28.80
C THR A 160 19.51 -21.40 29.09
N SER A 161 20.23 -22.46 29.43
CA SER A 161 19.61 -23.76 29.74
C SER A 161 18.80 -23.70 31.03
N VAL A 162 17.54 -24.15 30.94
CA VAL A 162 16.58 -24.19 32.04
C VAL A 162 16.38 -25.64 32.47
N ASN A 163 16.70 -25.94 33.73
CA ASN A 163 16.60 -27.29 34.30
C ASN A 163 15.39 -27.37 35.25
N VAL A 164 14.23 -27.77 34.72
CA VAL A 164 12.94 -27.89 35.43
C VAL A 164 12.55 -29.34 35.75
N SER A 165 13.19 -30.30 35.09
CA SER A 165 12.88 -31.73 35.21
C SER A 165 13.10 -32.24 36.64
N ARG A 166 14.20 -31.84 37.27
CA ARG A 166 14.57 -32.27 38.63
C ARG A 166 13.52 -31.91 39.68
N PRO A 167 13.11 -30.63 39.86
CA PRO A 167 12.08 -30.30 40.83
C PRO A 167 10.74 -30.98 40.54
N ILE A 168 10.33 -31.10 39.27
CA ILE A 168 9.08 -31.77 38.88
C ILE A 168 9.10 -33.25 39.27
N PHE A 169 10.15 -33.99 38.90
CA PHE A 169 10.22 -35.42 39.20
C PHE A 169 10.49 -35.72 40.66
N ASN A 170 11.24 -34.87 41.36
CA ASN A 170 11.38 -34.98 42.80
C ASN A 170 10.02 -34.86 43.50
N TYR A 171 9.18 -33.93 43.06
CA TYR A 171 7.83 -33.78 43.59
C TYR A 171 6.93 -34.99 43.26
N LEU A 172 6.89 -35.41 41.99
CA LEU A 172 6.01 -36.49 41.53
C LEU A 172 6.35 -37.87 42.11
N PHE A 173 7.64 -38.18 42.18
CA PHE A 173 8.11 -39.52 42.55
C PHE A 173 8.68 -39.60 43.96
N GLN A 174 8.68 -38.48 44.71
CA GLN A 174 9.28 -38.38 46.04
C GLN A 174 10.69 -39.00 46.05
N LEU A 175 11.48 -38.73 45.01
CA LEU A 175 12.82 -39.29 44.86
C LEU A 175 13.69 -38.78 46.01
N THR A 176 13.84 -39.60 47.05
CA THR A 176 14.85 -39.40 48.09
C THR A 176 16.20 -39.54 47.41
N VAL A 177 17.01 -38.48 47.48
CA VAL A 177 18.39 -38.50 47.02
C VAL A 177 19.15 -39.48 47.93
N SER A 178 19.31 -40.73 47.50
CA SER A 178 20.34 -41.59 48.07
C SER A 178 21.68 -41.00 47.66
N ALA A 179 22.38 -40.41 48.62
CA ALA A 179 23.75 -39.97 48.46
C ALA A 179 24.66 -41.21 48.47
N GLU A 180 25.23 -41.53 47.32
CA GLU A 180 26.49 -42.26 47.16
C GLU A 180 27.31 -41.59 46.05
#